data_AF-X0UTC3-F1
#
_entry.id   AF-X0UTC3-F1
#
_cell.length_a   1.000
_cell.length_b   1.000
_cell.length_c   1.000
_cell.angle_alpha   90.00
_cell.angle_beta   90.00
_cell.angle_gamma   90.00
#
_symmetry.space_group_name_H-M   'P 1'
#
loop_
_entity.id
_entity.type
_entity.pdbx_description
1 polymer ?
#
loop_
_entity_poly.entity_id
_entity_poly.type
_entity_poly.pdbx_seq_one_letter_code
_entity_poly.pdbx_strand_id
1 'polypeptide(L)'
;AQSAPAPAISPDEFQERIDTAELELSVMVAEEPTVWQFDELTVEAQSLLNRSETALQRGRARILLGKIDRFANIKQRHATVNTLWADTLERNGHLADLRRQHEAQRPRTPGQSSTGNERFDGQGRLTRVVSPKRGAPRYALVDGAGDVQCYVTPAPGVNLRHYEQRLIGVNGTRGYVPEQRAHHIMAKHVDILDAAPTKLR
;
A
#
# COMPACT_ATOMS: atom_id res chain seq x y z
N ALA A 1 -20.04 17.19 36.14
CA ALA A 1 -19.48 18.41 35.52
C ALA A 1 -20.19 18.59 34.18
N GLN A 2 -20.97 19.66 34.01
CA GLN A 2 -21.58 20.01 32.74
C GLN A 2 -20.55 20.85 31.96
N SER A 3 -20.03 20.33 30.85
CA SER A 3 -19.17 21.10 29.94
C SER A 3 -20.00 22.20 29.28
N ALA A 4 -19.55 23.44 29.39
CA ALA A 4 -20.14 24.57 28.69
C ALA A 4 -20.14 24.33 27.16
N PRO A 5 -21.17 24.76 26.42
CA PRO A 5 -21.18 24.65 24.97
C PRO A 5 -20.03 25.47 24.38
N ALA A 6 -19.26 24.86 23.49
CA ALA A 6 -18.19 25.54 22.76
C ALA A 6 -18.76 26.72 21.96
N PRO A 7 -18.03 27.84 21.84
CA PRO A 7 -18.50 29.01 21.10
C PRO A 7 -18.79 28.66 19.64
N ALA A 8 -19.90 29.22 19.14
CA ALA A 8 -20.30 29.08 17.75
C ALA A 8 -19.25 29.65 16.81
N ILE A 9 -19.10 29.02 15.64
CA ILE A 9 -18.13 29.40 14.62
C ILE A 9 -18.73 30.46 13.70
N SER A 10 -17.94 31.47 13.33
CA SER A 10 -18.40 32.48 12.37
C SER A 10 -18.61 31.85 10.97
N PRO A 11 -19.50 32.40 10.13
CA PRO A 11 -19.73 31.86 8.79
C PRO A 11 -18.48 31.79 7.91
N ASP A 12 -17.60 32.81 7.98
CA ASP A 12 -16.39 32.88 7.17
C ASP A 12 -15.33 31.88 7.66
N GLU A 13 -15.11 31.78 8.97
CA GLU A 13 -14.21 30.79 9.57
C GLU A 13 -14.69 29.36 9.30
N PHE A 14 -16.00 29.12 9.36
CA PHE A 14 -16.57 27.82 8.99
C PHE A 14 -16.24 27.45 7.55
N GLN A 15 -16.38 28.42 6.63
CA GLN A 15 -16.13 28.18 5.21
C GLN A 15 -14.66 27.90 4.94
N GLU A 16 -13.75 28.68 5.50
CA GLU A 16 -12.31 28.47 5.40
C GLU A 16 -11.90 27.08 5.92
N ARG A 17 -12.48 26.64 7.04
CA ARG A 17 -12.20 25.32 7.63
C ARG A 17 -12.70 24.16 6.78
N ILE A 18 -13.91 24.28 6.22
CA ILE A 18 -14.42 23.27 5.27
C ILE A 18 -13.53 23.20 4.04
N ASP A 19 -13.15 24.34 3.46
CA ASP A 19 -12.34 24.37 2.24
C ASP A 19 -10.94 23.80 2.49
N THR A 20 -10.35 24.10 3.66
CA THR A 20 -9.07 23.52 4.11
C THR A 20 -9.17 22.01 4.26
N ALA A 21 -10.19 21.50 4.95
CA ALA A 21 -10.38 20.07 5.16
C ALA A 21 -10.67 19.33 3.84
N GLU A 22 -11.40 19.94 2.90
CA GLU A 22 -11.61 19.37 1.56
C GLU A 22 -10.32 19.31 0.74
N LEU A 23 -9.47 20.34 0.82
CA LEU A 23 -8.17 20.35 0.17
C LEU A 23 -7.25 19.26 0.74
N GLU A 24 -7.16 19.17 2.07
CA GLU A 24 -6.37 18.14 2.74
C GLU A 24 -6.84 16.73 2.38
N LEU A 25 -8.16 16.49 2.42
CA LEU A 25 -8.73 15.23 1.96
C LEU A 25 -8.34 14.91 0.51
N SER A 26 -8.38 15.91 -0.38
CA SER A 26 -8.03 15.75 -1.79
C SER A 26 -6.56 15.41 -2.00
N VAL A 27 -5.66 16.07 -1.27
CA VAL A 27 -4.22 15.76 -1.29
C VAL A 27 -3.96 14.36 -0.75
N MET A 28 -4.60 13.99 0.35
CA MET A 28 -4.45 12.67 0.96
C MET A 28 -4.90 11.55 0.03
N VAL A 29 -6.09 11.66 -0.58
CA VAL A 29 -6.64 10.59 -1.42
C VAL A 29 -5.96 10.47 -2.80
N ALA A 30 -5.07 11.41 -3.13
CA ALA A 30 -4.18 11.29 -4.28
C ALA A 30 -3.00 10.31 -4.03
N GLU A 31 -2.72 9.99 -2.77
CA GLU A 31 -1.75 8.97 -2.37
C GLU A 31 -2.34 7.55 -2.35
N GLU A 32 -1.53 6.54 -2.01
CA GLU A 32 -1.98 5.15 -1.92
C GLU A 32 -2.89 4.90 -0.69
N PRO A 33 -3.94 4.06 -0.80
CA PRO A 33 -4.87 3.79 0.31
C PRO A 33 -4.22 3.31 1.61
N THR A 34 -3.02 2.71 1.52
CA THR A 34 -2.28 2.21 2.68
C THR A 34 -1.76 3.32 3.58
N VAL A 35 -1.56 4.54 3.07
CA VAL A 35 -0.98 5.67 3.83
C VAL A 35 -2.00 6.70 4.29
N TRP A 36 -3.25 6.62 3.83
CA TRP A 36 -4.31 7.57 4.21
C TRP A 36 -4.59 7.54 5.72
N GLN A 37 -4.83 8.68 6.34
CA GLN A 37 -5.13 8.81 7.77
C GLN A 37 -6.31 9.77 7.95
N PHE A 38 -7.45 9.28 8.41
CA PHE A 38 -8.69 10.06 8.42
C PHE A 38 -9.08 10.58 9.81
N ASP A 39 -8.33 10.22 10.86
CA ASP A 39 -8.72 10.47 12.25
C ASP A 39 -8.85 11.97 12.54
N GLU A 40 -7.85 12.77 12.15
CA GLU A 40 -7.84 14.22 12.36
C GLU A 40 -8.96 14.91 11.57
N LEU A 41 -9.10 14.61 10.27
CA LEU A 41 -10.16 15.14 9.42
C LEU A 41 -11.56 14.79 9.92
N THR A 42 -11.74 13.58 10.48
CA THR A 42 -13.03 13.16 11.05
C THR A 42 -13.37 13.97 12.29
N VAL A 43 -12.40 14.17 13.18
CA VAL A 43 -12.56 15.00 14.39
C VAL A 43 -12.90 16.45 14.01
N GLU A 44 -12.19 17.02 13.05
CA GLU A 44 -12.44 18.38 12.58
C GLU A 44 -13.85 18.51 11.96
N ALA A 45 -14.22 17.63 11.03
CA ALA A 45 -15.52 17.67 10.38
C ALA A 45 -16.69 17.49 11.37
N GLN A 46 -16.51 16.65 12.40
CA GLN A 46 -17.50 16.48 13.47
C GLN A 46 -17.58 17.73 14.36
N SER A 47 -16.45 18.38 14.65
CA SER A 47 -16.40 19.65 15.39
C SER A 47 -17.14 20.76 14.63
N LEU A 48 -16.90 20.87 13.32
CA LEU A 48 -17.61 21.81 12.43
C LEU A 48 -19.11 21.54 12.42
N LEU A 49 -19.53 20.27 12.36
CA LEU A 49 -20.95 19.89 12.42
C LEU A 49 -21.59 20.30 13.76
N ASN A 50 -20.90 20.10 14.88
CA ASN A 50 -21.40 20.42 16.21
C ASN A 50 -21.48 21.93 16.47
N ARG A 51 -20.57 22.72 15.89
CA ARG A 51 -20.52 24.19 16.01
C ARG A 51 -21.39 24.91 14.97
N SER A 52 -22.01 24.18 14.04
CA SER A 52 -22.82 24.74 12.94
C SER A 52 -24.17 25.30 13.41
N GLU A 53 -24.40 26.59 13.18
CA GLU A 53 -25.65 27.27 13.54
C GLU A 53 -26.76 27.07 12.50
N THR A 54 -26.38 27.04 11.21
CA THR A 54 -27.34 26.98 10.10
C THR A 54 -27.54 25.58 9.53
N ALA A 55 -28.69 25.34 8.89
CA ALA A 55 -28.95 24.09 8.20
C ALA A 55 -27.97 23.87 7.02
N LEU A 56 -27.54 24.94 6.36
CA LEU A 56 -26.58 24.91 5.27
C LEU A 56 -25.19 24.45 5.74
N GLN A 57 -24.67 25.05 6.83
CA GLN A 57 -23.39 24.65 7.44
C GLN A 57 -23.41 23.17 7.85
N ARG A 58 -24.48 22.74 8.55
CA ARG A 58 -24.67 21.33 8.91
C ARG A 58 -24.69 20.42 7.68
N GLY A 59 -25.30 20.86 6.57
CA GLY A 59 -25.31 20.15 5.30
C GLY A 59 -23.90 19.95 4.73
N ARG A 60 -23.09 21.02 4.68
CA ARG A 60 -21.70 20.96 4.18
C ARG A 60 -20.83 20.04 5.02
N ALA A 61 -20.87 20.15 6.35
CA ALA A 61 -20.10 19.27 7.23
C ALA A 61 -20.48 17.78 7.08
N ARG A 62 -21.79 17.48 6.89
CA ARG A 62 -22.24 16.10 6.61
C ARG A 62 -21.76 15.57 5.26
N ILE A 63 -21.68 16.42 4.24
CA ILE A 63 -21.13 16.03 2.93
C ILE A 63 -19.65 15.68 3.07
N LEU A 64 -18.87 16.48 3.80
CA LEU A 64 -17.46 16.20 4.07
C LEU A 64 -17.28 14.87 4.81
N LEU A 65 -18.03 14.63 5.89
CA LEU A 65 -18.04 13.35 6.62
C LEU A 65 -18.37 12.17 5.68
N GLY A 66 -19.38 12.32 4.83
CA GLY A 66 -19.74 11.28 3.86
C GLY A 66 -18.65 11.01 2.81
N LYS A 67 -17.86 12.02 2.42
CA LYS A 67 -16.67 11.83 1.57
C LYS A 67 -15.60 11.05 2.32
N ILE A 68 -15.29 11.42 3.56
CA ILE A 68 -14.30 10.75 4.42
C ILE A 68 -14.67 9.26 4.58
N ASP A 69 -15.91 8.95 4.94
CA ASP A 69 -16.40 7.57 5.11
C ASP A 69 -16.24 6.73 3.85
N ARG A 70 -16.51 7.33 2.68
CA ARG A 70 -16.34 6.64 1.39
C ARG A 70 -14.89 6.24 1.17
N PHE A 71 -13.93 7.14 1.43
CA PHE A 71 -12.51 6.83 1.27
C PHE A 71 -12.00 5.87 2.35
N ALA A 72 -12.50 5.98 3.58
CA ALA A 72 -12.24 5.00 4.64
C ALA A 72 -12.71 3.59 4.24
N ASN A 73 -13.88 3.46 3.61
CA ASN A 73 -14.35 2.19 3.07
C ASN A 73 -13.43 1.63 1.95
N ILE A 74 -12.94 2.51 1.06
CA ILE A 74 -11.97 2.13 0.03
C ILE A 74 -10.67 1.60 0.67
N LYS A 75 -10.13 2.30 1.68
CA LYS A 75 -8.96 1.86 2.44
C LYS A 75 -9.18 0.48 3.08
N GLN A 76 -10.33 0.28 3.72
CA GLN A 76 -10.64 -0.99 4.38
C GLN A 76 -10.72 -2.14 3.38
N ARG A 77 -11.39 -1.92 2.24
CA ARG A 77 -11.47 -2.91 1.18
C ARG A 77 -10.09 -3.26 0.61
N HIS A 78 -9.22 -2.25 0.46
CA HIS A 78 -7.84 -2.45 0.04
C HIS A 78 -7.07 -3.31 1.05
N ALA A 79 -7.20 -3.01 2.34
CA ALA A 79 -6.57 -3.78 3.41
C ALA A 79 -7.04 -5.24 3.43
N THR A 80 -8.36 -5.49 3.31
CA THR A 80 -8.92 -6.85 3.25
C THR A 80 -8.33 -7.67 2.10
N VAL A 81 -8.25 -7.08 0.90
CA VAL A 81 -7.65 -7.77 -0.25
C VAL A 81 -6.18 -8.10 0.02
N ASN A 82 -5.42 -7.16 0.59
CA ASN A 82 -4.02 -7.39 0.93
C ASN A 82 -3.84 -8.49 1.99
N THR A 83 -4.69 -8.56 3.02
CA THR A 83 -4.64 -9.63 4.03
C THR A 83 -4.94 -11.00 3.42
N LEU A 84 -5.95 -11.10 2.55
CA LEU A 84 -6.26 -12.36 1.84
C LEU A 84 -5.07 -12.86 1.01
N TRP A 85 -4.33 -11.94 0.39
CA TRP A 85 -3.10 -12.25 -0.31
C TRP A 85 -1.98 -12.69 0.62
N ALA A 86 -1.82 -12.04 1.78
CA ALA A 86 -0.84 -12.42 2.81
C ALA A 86 -1.04 -13.87 3.26
N ASP A 87 -2.26 -14.21 3.66
CA ASP A 87 -2.60 -15.54 4.18
C ASP A 87 -2.38 -16.63 3.14
N THR A 88 -2.72 -16.35 1.88
CA THR A 88 -2.52 -17.30 0.78
C THR A 88 -1.03 -17.51 0.52
N LEU A 89 -0.23 -16.44 0.59
CA LEU A 89 1.20 -16.51 0.36
C LEU A 89 1.92 -17.26 1.47
N GLU A 90 1.56 -17.00 2.73
CA GLU A 90 2.13 -17.68 3.89
C GLU A 90 1.83 -19.18 3.88
N ARG A 91 0.58 -19.57 3.60
CA ARG A 91 0.19 -20.97 3.45
C ARG A 91 0.98 -21.67 2.33
N ASN A 92 1.11 -21.02 1.17
CA ASN A 92 1.83 -21.61 0.04
C ASN A 92 3.34 -21.67 0.29
N GLY A 93 3.91 -20.67 0.97
CA GLY A 93 5.31 -20.64 1.38
C GLY A 93 5.64 -21.78 2.35
N HIS A 94 4.79 -22.02 3.35
CA HIS A 94 4.96 -23.13 4.29
C HIS A 94 5.01 -24.49 3.57
N LEU A 95 4.14 -24.72 2.59
CA LEU A 95 4.17 -25.94 1.77
C LEU A 95 5.46 -26.06 0.95
N ALA A 96 5.96 -24.95 0.39
CA ALA A 96 7.22 -24.93 -0.35
C ALA A 96 8.42 -25.22 0.57
N ASP A 97 8.42 -24.71 1.80
CA ASP A 97 9.48 -24.93 2.78
C ASP A 97 9.51 -26.38 3.27
N LEU A 98 8.36 -26.99 3.54
CA LEU A 98 8.27 -28.42 3.85
C LEU A 98 8.84 -29.28 2.72
N ARG A 99 8.53 -28.94 1.46
CA ARG A 99 9.12 -29.61 0.29
C ARG A 99 10.63 -29.40 0.21
N ARG A 100 11.12 -28.18 0.45
CA ARG A 100 12.56 -27.84 0.44
C ARG A 100 13.32 -28.57 1.54
N GLN A 101 12.73 -28.73 2.72
CA GLN A 101 13.28 -29.51 3.82
C GLN A 101 13.39 -30.99 3.44
N HIS A 102 12.36 -31.54 2.79
CA HIS A 102 12.39 -32.92 2.28
C HIS A 102 13.44 -33.11 1.17
N GLU A 103 13.63 -32.12 0.29
CA GLU A 103 14.68 -32.12 -0.74
C GLU A 103 16.09 -31.87 -0.17
N ALA A 104 16.24 -31.11 0.92
CA ALA A 104 17.51 -30.88 1.62
C ALA A 104 18.02 -32.11 2.37
N GLN A 105 17.14 -33.06 2.69
CA GLN A 105 17.49 -34.37 3.25
C GLN A 105 18.04 -35.33 2.17
N ARG A 106 17.98 -34.98 0.87
CA ARG A 106 18.76 -35.68 -0.16
C ARG A 106 20.23 -35.21 -0.10
N PRO A 107 21.21 -36.12 -0.24
CA PRO A 107 22.62 -35.76 -0.19
C PRO A 107 22.94 -34.75 -1.31
N ARG A 108 23.39 -33.56 -0.92
CA ARG A 108 23.83 -32.51 -1.85
C ARG A 108 25.31 -32.69 -2.16
N THR A 109 25.65 -32.72 -3.45
CA THR A 109 27.03 -32.66 -3.92
C THR A 109 27.62 -31.28 -3.59
N PRO A 110 28.76 -31.18 -2.87
CA PRO A 110 29.38 -29.90 -2.53
C PRO A 110 29.97 -29.25 -3.79
N GLY A 111 29.63 -28.00 -4.09
CA GLY A 111 30.28 -27.27 -5.19
C GLY A 111 29.59 -26.03 -5.77
N GLN A 112 28.43 -25.60 -5.28
CA GLN A 112 27.78 -24.39 -5.80
C GLN A 112 27.77 -23.29 -4.74
N SER A 113 28.76 -22.40 -4.84
CA SER A 113 28.84 -21.14 -4.13
C SER A 113 27.84 -20.14 -4.72
N SER A 114 26.80 -19.81 -3.97
CA SER A 114 25.84 -18.74 -4.26
C SER A 114 26.55 -17.38 -4.14
N THR A 115 27.08 -16.85 -5.25
CA THR A 115 27.66 -15.51 -5.27
C THR A 115 26.57 -14.43 -5.24
N GLY A 116 26.39 -13.78 -4.08
CA GLY A 116 26.18 -12.32 -4.00
C GLY A 116 24.76 -11.74 -4.04
N ASN A 117 23.70 -12.53 -4.24
CA ASN A 117 22.33 -12.00 -4.45
C ASN A 117 21.29 -12.42 -3.39
N GLU A 118 21.72 -13.03 -2.28
CA GLU A 118 20.83 -13.58 -1.24
C GLU A 118 20.24 -12.52 -0.30
N ARG A 119 20.67 -11.26 -0.40
CA ARG A 119 20.16 -10.20 0.51
C ARG A 119 18.74 -9.75 0.20
N PHE A 120 18.19 -10.13 -0.96
CA PHE A 120 16.85 -9.76 -1.39
C PHE A 120 15.99 -10.95 -1.79
N ASP A 121 14.74 -10.92 -1.32
CA ASP A 121 13.69 -11.83 -1.76
C ASP A 121 13.22 -11.52 -3.20
N GLY A 122 13.53 -10.39 -3.78
CA GLY A 122 13.34 -10.15 -5.21
C GLY A 122 14.09 -8.91 -5.63
N GLN A 123 14.56 -8.87 -6.86
CA GLN A 123 15.15 -7.65 -7.40
C GLN A 123 14.70 -7.43 -8.82
N GLY A 124 14.56 -6.18 -9.19
CA GLY A 124 14.14 -5.80 -10.53
C GLY A 124 13.62 -4.38 -10.54
N ARG A 125 13.23 -3.94 -11.72
CA ARG A 125 12.56 -2.66 -11.88
C ARG A 125 11.10 -2.83 -11.47
N LEU A 126 10.65 -2.04 -10.51
CA LEU A 126 9.27 -2.11 -10.05
C LEU A 126 8.36 -1.41 -11.06
N THR A 127 7.51 -2.17 -11.74
CA THR A 127 6.56 -1.65 -12.71
C THR A 127 5.15 -1.92 -12.22
N ARG A 128 4.26 -0.94 -12.39
CA ARG A 128 2.84 -1.14 -12.16
C ARG A 128 2.22 -1.93 -13.30
N VAL A 129 1.59 -3.05 -12.99
CA VAL A 129 0.84 -3.86 -13.95
C VAL A 129 -0.64 -3.50 -13.89
N VAL A 130 -1.19 -3.16 -15.05
CA VAL A 130 -2.65 -2.99 -15.23
C VAL A 130 -3.27 -4.36 -15.50
N SER A 131 -3.51 -5.11 -14.45
CA SER A 131 -4.23 -6.38 -14.56
C SER A 131 -5.74 -6.13 -14.61
N PRO A 132 -6.47 -6.58 -15.65
CA PRO A 132 -7.93 -6.47 -15.73
C PRO A 132 -8.66 -7.42 -14.75
N LYS A 133 -7.93 -8.37 -14.13
CA LYS A 133 -8.48 -9.36 -13.21
C LYS A 133 -8.69 -8.76 -11.83
N ARG A 134 -9.93 -8.85 -11.32
CA ARG A 134 -10.30 -8.33 -9.99
C ARG A 134 -9.44 -9.00 -8.93
N GLY A 135 -8.70 -8.20 -8.17
CA GLY A 135 -7.83 -8.68 -7.08
C GLY A 135 -6.40 -9.01 -7.49
N ALA A 136 -5.99 -8.87 -8.75
CA ALA A 136 -4.62 -9.14 -9.15
C ALA A 136 -3.62 -8.11 -8.56
N PRO A 137 -2.36 -8.53 -8.29
CA PRO A 137 -1.30 -7.62 -7.85
C PRO A 137 -1.13 -6.48 -8.85
N ARG A 138 -0.93 -5.26 -8.33
CA ARG A 138 -0.75 -4.06 -9.15
C ARG A 138 0.71 -3.78 -9.48
N TYR A 139 1.65 -4.48 -8.85
CA TYR A 139 3.07 -4.25 -9.04
C TYR A 139 3.78 -5.54 -9.45
N ALA A 140 4.83 -5.41 -10.25
CA ALA A 140 5.69 -6.50 -10.66
C ALA A 140 7.15 -6.03 -10.73
N LEU A 141 8.07 -6.91 -10.38
CA LEU A 141 9.49 -6.75 -10.68
C LEU A 141 9.72 -7.27 -12.10
N VAL A 142 10.14 -6.36 -12.97
CA VAL A 142 10.56 -6.68 -14.34
C VAL A 142 12.07 -6.63 -14.46
N ASP A 143 12.60 -7.39 -15.42
CA ASP A 143 14.03 -7.43 -15.68
C ASP A 143 14.51 -6.31 -16.63
N GLY A 144 15.75 -6.44 -17.11
CA GLY A 144 16.34 -5.54 -18.09
C GLY A 144 15.69 -5.59 -19.47
N ALA A 145 15.07 -6.71 -19.84
CA ALA A 145 14.35 -6.92 -21.09
C ALA A 145 12.87 -6.46 -21.01
N GLY A 146 12.35 -6.26 -19.79
CA GLY A 146 10.97 -5.88 -19.53
C GLY A 146 10.07 -7.08 -19.20
N ASP A 147 10.63 -8.27 -19.07
CA ASP A 147 9.88 -9.47 -18.71
C ASP A 147 9.57 -9.49 -17.21
N VAL A 148 8.34 -9.89 -16.87
CA VAL A 148 7.86 -9.98 -15.49
C VAL A 148 8.50 -11.18 -14.81
N GLN A 149 9.40 -10.93 -13.85
CA GLN A 149 10.02 -12.00 -13.04
C GLN A 149 9.13 -12.41 -11.86
N CYS A 150 8.49 -11.44 -11.21
CA CYS A 150 7.70 -11.69 -10.01
C CYS A 150 6.65 -10.59 -9.80
N TYR A 151 5.46 -10.97 -9.35
CA TYR A 151 4.47 -10.00 -8.86
C TYR A 151 4.78 -9.58 -7.43
N VAL A 152 4.48 -8.32 -7.09
CA VAL A 152 4.71 -7.77 -5.77
C VAL A 152 3.43 -7.16 -5.23
N THR A 153 3.11 -7.51 -3.98
CA THR A 153 2.02 -6.86 -3.22
C THR A 153 2.64 -6.13 -2.03
N PRO A 154 2.28 -4.86 -1.79
CA PRO A 154 2.77 -4.13 -0.62
C PRO A 154 2.16 -4.70 0.66
N ALA A 155 2.98 -4.92 1.69
CA ALA A 155 2.48 -5.08 3.03
C ALA A 155 1.82 -3.76 3.53
N PRO A 156 0.92 -3.82 4.54
CA PRO A 156 0.37 -2.62 5.16
C PRO A 156 1.48 -1.66 5.60
N GLY A 157 1.35 -0.38 5.24
CA GLY A 157 2.35 0.65 5.56
C GLY A 157 3.52 0.76 4.56
N VAL A 158 3.66 -0.15 3.60
CA VAL A 158 4.68 -0.06 2.54
C VAL A 158 4.12 0.69 1.34
N ASN A 159 4.81 1.76 0.91
CA ASN A 159 4.46 2.52 -0.29
C ASN A 159 5.36 2.11 -1.47
N LEU A 160 4.86 1.23 -2.34
CA LEU A 160 5.56 0.78 -3.53
C LEU A 160 5.57 1.81 -4.67
N ARG A 161 4.59 2.72 -4.70
CA ARG A 161 4.44 3.72 -5.77
C ARG A 161 5.64 4.67 -5.85
N HIS A 162 6.24 5.02 -4.72
CA HIS A 162 7.44 5.87 -4.67
C HIS A 162 8.66 5.23 -5.37
N TYR A 163 8.63 3.91 -5.54
CA TYR A 163 9.70 3.14 -6.15
C TYR A 163 9.37 2.69 -7.59
N GLU A 164 8.25 3.17 -8.15
CA GLU A 164 7.85 2.83 -9.51
C GLU A 164 8.93 3.26 -10.53
N GLN A 165 9.19 2.39 -11.50
CA GLN A 165 10.25 2.48 -12.52
C GLN A 165 11.69 2.45 -11.98
N ARG A 166 11.90 2.29 -10.68
CA ARG A 166 13.25 2.21 -10.08
C ARG A 166 13.68 0.77 -9.92
N LEU A 167 15.00 0.55 -10.04
CA LEU A 167 15.59 -0.73 -9.67
C LEU A 167 15.57 -0.85 -8.15
N ILE A 168 14.85 -1.84 -7.64
CA ILE A 168 14.72 -2.09 -6.21
C ILE A 168 15.02 -3.53 -5.85
N GLY A 169 15.48 -3.72 -4.61
CA GLY A 169 15.48 -4.98 -3.90
C GLY A 169 14.28 -5.01 -2.96
N VAL A 170 13.50 -6.08 -3.03
CA VAL A 170 12.33 -6.32 -2.18
C VAL A 170 12.67 -7.43 -1.21
N ASN A 171 12.40 -7.19 0.07
CA ASN A 171 12.50 -8.16 1.15
C ASN A 171 11.11 -8.47 1.69
N GLY A 172 10.81 -9.76 1.85
CA GLY A 172 9.55 -10.21 2.40
C GLY A 172 9.23 -11.66 2.07
N THR A 173 7.95 -12.01 2.17
CA THR A 173 7.55 -13.41 2.03
C THR A 173 7.41 -13.75 0.55
N ARG A 174 8.19 -14.72 0.06
CA ARG A 174 7.98 -15.33 -1.25
C ARG A 174 6.90 -16.39 -1.16
N GLY A 175 6.03 -16.43 -2.15
CA GLY A 175 5.18 -17.57 -2.39
C GLY A 175 4.87 -17.72 -3.87
N TYR A 176 4.16 -18.79 -4.17
CA TYR A 176 3.78 -19.13 -5.52
C TYR A 176 2.27 -19.07 -5.63
N VAL A 177 1.76 -18.36 -6.65
CA VAL A 177 0.32 -18.29 -6.91
C VAL A 177 0.02 -19.25 -8.06
N PRO A 178 -0.50 -20.45 -7.78
CA PRO A 178 -0.73 -21.46 -8.81
C PRO A 178 -1.77 -21.02 -9.86
N GLU A 179 -2.78 -20.20 -9.51
CA GLU A 179 -3.76 -19.72 -10.50
C GLU A 179 -3.17 -18.76 -11.54
N GLN A 180 -1.99 -18.18 -11.27
CA GLN A 180 -1.28 -17.27 -12.18
C GLN A 180 0.02 -17.85 -12.72
N ARG A 181 0.41 -19.05 -12.25
CA ARG A 181 1.71 -19.69 -12.56
C ARG A 181 2.90 -18.74 -12.39
N ALA A 182 2.79 -17.84 -11.42
CA ALA A 182 3.75 -16.75 -11.24
C ALA A 182 4.25 -16.70 -9.79
N HIS A 183 5.51 -16.31 -9.65
CA HIS A 183 6.10 -15.99 -8.37
C HIS A 183 5.48 -14.70 -7.83
N HIS A 184 5.20 -14.67 -6.54
CA HIS A 184 4.61 -13.53 -5.85
C HIS A 184 5.43 -13.23 -4.58
N ILE A 185 5.77 -11.97 -4.36
CA ILE A 185 6.43 -11.50 -3.15
C ILE A 185 5.54 -10.50 -2.43
N MET A 186 5.32 -10.70 -1.13
CA MET A 186 4.78 -9.65 -0.28
C MET A 186 5.92 -8.77 0.20
N ALA A 187 5.99 -7.55 -0.31
CA ALA A 187 7.02 -6.58 0.07
C ALA A 187 6.79 -6.09 1.49
N LYS A 188 7.68 -6.47 2.42
CA LYS A 188 7.73 -5.92 3.78
C LYS A 188 8.69 -4.75 3.86
N HIS A 189 9.82 -4.85 3.17
CA HIS A 189 10.84 -3.82 3.08
C HIS A 189 11.34 -3.68 1.65
N VAL A 190 11.67 -2.46 1.26
CA VAL A 190 12.13 -2.14 -0.09
C VAL A 190 13.37 -1.27 0.01
N ASP A 191 14.44 -1.72 -0.65
CA ASP A 191 15.69 -0.99 -0.77
C ASP A 191 15.90 -0.58 -2.23
N ILE A 192 16.32 0.66 -2.45
CA ILE A 192 16.65 1.13 -3.79
C ILE A 192 18.00 0.56 -4.19
N LEU A 193 18.02 -0.12 -5.32
CA LEU A 193 19.20 -0.76 -5.91
C LEU A 193 19.86 0.07 -7.01
N ASP A 194 19.37 1.29 -7.23
CA ASP A 194 19.76 2.17 -8.33
C ASP A 194 21.28 2.14 -8.57
N ALA A 195 21.65 1.40 -9.62
CA ALA A 195 23.00 1.39 -10.13
C ALA A 195 23.14 2.71 -10.90
N ALA A 196 23.76 3.71 -10.29
CA ALA A 196 24.44 4.70 -11.09
C ALA A 196 25.44 3.93 -11.98
N PRO A 197 25.38 4.14 -13.30
CA PRO A 197 26.57 4.66 -13.92
C PRO A 197 26.23 5.99 -14.56
N THR A 198 26.70 7.07 -13.94
CA THR A 198 27.12 8.23 -14.71
C THR A 198 28.18 7.75 -15.70
N LYS A 199 27.76 7.44 -16.94
CA LYS A 199 28.62 7.53 -18.11
C LYS A 199 28.12 8.69 -18.94
N LEU A 200 28.45 9.91 -18.49
CA LEU A 200 28.50 11.05 -19.39
C LEU A 200 29.77 10.87 -20.23
N ARG A 201 29.59 10.69 -21.54
CA ARG A 201 30.67 10.73 -22.51
C ARG A 201 30.80 12.15 -23.05
#